data_AF-A0A4P2Q6Q6-F1
#
_entry.id   AF-A0A4P2Q6Q6-F1
#
_cell.length_a   1.000
_cell.length_b   1.000
_cell.length_c   1.000
_cell.angle_alpha   90.00
_cell.angle_beta   90.00
_cell.angle_gamma   90.00
#
_symmetry.space_group_name_H-M   'P 1'
#
loop_
_entity.id
_entity.type
_entity.pdbx_description
1 polymer ?
#
loop_
_entity_poly.entity_id
_entity_poly.type
_entity_poly.pdbx_seq_one_letter_code
_entity_poly.pdbx_strand_id
1 'polypeptide(L)'
;MRTAFGQALTSARIAAGRSQEIPARRRCIELARSLDGLGVTSNQDGYLDLIAAGEERQRALEMGAMSGCALVVRGMWRRLGVHHPILRAPYRTGRAVADLVEIAAESHALVHVRERLPALHEGDVVIVGGGPEYGGPEHVWTALDVTAQGYPDEMTALIRGLDGGQRDEHGRQAIRVVQHEISGVPPRDSGRRVRWVIDFGVMWCRWGQEAT
;
A
#
# COMPACT_ATOMS: atom_id res chain seq x y z
N MET A 1 -20.55 35.95 8.34
CA MET A 1 -19.61 35.56 9.42
C MET A 1 -20.02 34.20 10.02
N ARG A 2 -19.91 33.12 9.24
CA ARG A 2 -20.24 31.74 9.65
C ARG A 2 -19.22 30.76 9.05
N THR A 3 -17.93 30.85 9.37
CA THR A 3 -16.92 29.96 8.72
C THR A 3 -15.59 29.85 9.47
N ALA A 4 -15.60 29.74 10.80
CA ALA A 4 -14.37 29.42 11.55
C ALA A 4 -14.58 28.33 12.62
N PHE A 5 -15.74 28.33 13.30
CA PHE A 5 -16.03 27.35 14.35
C PHE A 5 -16.32 25.92 13.84
N GLY A 6 -16.80 25.77 12.61
CA GLY A 6 -17.13 24.45 12.03
C GLY A 6 -15.90 23.63 11.61
N GLN A 7 -14.83 24.27 11.12
CA GLN A 7 -13.62 23.56 10.68
C GLN A 7 -12.72 23.13 11.85
N ALA A 8 -12.74 23.87 12.96
CA ALA A 8 -11.98 23.53 14.16
C ALA A 8 -12.53 22.28 14.87
N LEU A 9 -13.86 22.09 14.89
CA LEU A 9 -14.50 20.92 15.50
C LEU A 9 -14.33 19.64 14.68
N THR A 10 -14.27 19.73 13.34
CA THR A 10 -13.94 18.59 12.47
C THR A 10 -12.47 18.18 12.62
N SER A 11 -11.56 19.14 12.74
CA SER A 11 -10.13 18.88 12.94
C SER A 11 -9.82 18.33 14.34
N ALA A 12 -10.54 18.76 15.38
CA ALA A 12 -10.38 18.25 16.74
C ALA A 12 -10.90 16.80 16.91
N ARG A 13 -11.97 16.40 16.20
CA ARG A 13 -12.43 14.99 16.18
C ARG A 13 -11.48 14.07 15.40
N ILE A 14 -10.86 14.56 14.32
CA ILE A 14 -9.79 13.84 13.61
C ILE A 14 -8.54 13.76 14.49
N ALA A 15 -8.27 14.77 15.34
CA ALA A 15 -7.11 14.77 16.22
C ALA A 15 -7.24 13.89 17.46
N ALA A 16 -8.43 13.83 18.08
CA ALA A 16 -8.69 13.05 19.28
C ALA A 16 -9.03 11.56 18.98
N GLY A 17 -9.27 11.21 17.71
CA GLY A 17 -9.42 9.82 17.26
C GLY A 17 -8.10 9.06 17.02
N ARG A 18 -6.95 9.73 17.15
CA ARG A 18 -5.60 9.24 16.79
C ARG A 18 -4.97 8.21 17.75
N SER A 19 -5.73 7.57 18.63
CA SER A 19 -5.20 6.59 19.59
C SER A 19 -6.01 5.30 19.68
N GLN A 20 -7.13 5.16 18.98
CA GLN A 20 -7.76 3.84 18.88
C GLN A 20 -7.07 3.08 17.76
N GLU A 21 -6.16 2.20 18.16
CA GLU A 21 -5.57 1.19 17.31
C GLU A 21 -6.71 0.48 16.58
N ILE A 22 -6.82 0.70 15.26
CA ILE A 22 -7.82 0.03 14.44
C ILE A 22 -7.39 -1.44 14.38
N PRO A 23 -8.17 -2.41 14.90
CA PRO A 23 -7.75 -3.82 14.94
C PRO A 23 -7.36 -4.38 13.56
N ALA A 24 -7.96 -3.84 12.50
CA ALA A 24 -7.62 -4.18 11.12
C ALA A 24 -6.17 -3.81 10.74
N ARG A 25 -5.61 -2.70 11.25
CA ARG A 25 -4.20 -2.34 10.99
C ARG A 25 -3.27 -3.39 11.57
N ARG A 26 -3.52 -3.83 12.81
CA ARG A 26 -2.76 -4.93 13.43
C ARG A 26 -2.82 -6.20 12.59
N ARG A 27 -4.02 -6.63 12.17
CA ARG A 27 -4.20 -7.79 11.28
C ARG A 27 -3.47 -7.62 9.94
N CYS A 28 -3.48 -6.41 9.37
CA CYS A 28 -2.74 -6.08 8.15
C CYS A 28 -1.23 -6.30 8.35
N ILE A 29 -0.68 -5.81 9.46
CA ILE A 29 0.74 -5.98 9.79
C ILE A 29 1.11 -7.44 10.05
N GLU A 30 0.30 -8.17 10.80
CA GLU A 30 0.51 -9.60 11.06
C GLU A 30 0.52 -10.40 9.76
N LEU A 31 -0.48 -10.18 8.89
CA LEU A 31 -0.50 -10.79 7.57
C LEU A 31 0.74 -10.38 6.77
N ALA A 32 1.05 -9.09 6.69
CA ALA A 32 2.18 -8.61 5.90
C ALA A 32 3.50 -9.26 6.32
N ARG A 33 3.78 -9.32 7.62
CA ARG A 33 4.99 -9.97 8.17
C ARG A 33 5.03 -11.47 7.86
N SER A 34 3.88 -12.15 7.86
CA SER A 34 3.82 -13.58 7.50
C SER A 34 4.14 -13.88 6.03
N LEU A 35 4.10 -12.85 5.16
CA LEU A 35 4.37 -12.99 3.73
C LEU A 35 5.84 -12.73 3.38
N ASP A 36 6.66 -12.24 4.31
CA ASP A 36 8.09 -12.07 4.08
C ASP A 36 8.73 -13.42 3.72
N GLY A 37 9.57 -13.46 2.69
CA GLY A 37 10.13 -14.71 2.19
C GLY A 37 9.33 -15.38 1.07
N LEU A 38 8.02 -15.14 0.97
CA LEU A 38 7.13 -15.78 -0.01
C LEU A 38 7.45 -15.34 -1.44
N GLY A 39 7.50 -16.26 -2.38
CA GLY A 39 7.81 -15.96 -3.79
C GLY A 39 7.62 -17.16 -4.70
N VAL A 40 7.85 -16.95 -6.01
CA VAL A 40 7.64 -17.98 -7.04
C VAL A 40 8.53 -19.20 -6.79
N THR A 41 9.77 -19.01 -6.34
CA THR A 41 10.69 -20.12 -6.07
C THR A 41 10.45 -20.77 -4.71
N SER A 42 10.20 -19.97 -3.67
CA SER A 42 10.12 -20.47 -2.29
C SER A 42 8.81 -21.19 -1.98
N ASN A 43 7.68 -20.69 -2.49
CA ASN A 43 6.37 -21.31 -2.37
C ASN A 43 5.44 -20.75 -3.45
N GLN A 44 5.52 -21.33 -4.65
CA GLN A 44 4.79 -20.87 -5.83
C GLN A 44 3.28 -20.84 -5.59
N ASP A 45 2.70 -21.89 -5.03
CA ASP A 45 1.25 -21.99 -4.87
C ASP A 45 0.73 -20.97 -3.85
N GLY A 46 1.43 -20.79 -2.73
CA GLY A 46 1.07 -19.76 -1.75
C GLY A 46 1.20 -18.33 -2.30
N TYR A 47 2.21 -18.10 -3.15
CA TYR A 47 2.41 -16.81 -3.82
C TYR A 47 1.32 -16.55 -4.86
N LEU A 48 1.02 -17.53 -5.72
CA LEU A 48 -0.01 -17.44 -6.75
C LEU A 48 -1.41 -17.31 -6.15
N ASP A 49 -1.70 -18.04 -5.07
CA ASP A 49 -2.96 -17.90 -4.33
C ASP A 49 -3.13 -16.46 -3.78
N LEU A 50 -2.06 -15.83 -3.30
CA LEU A 50 -2.11 -14.45 -2.86
C LEU A 50 -2.44 -13.48 -4.02
N ILE A 51 -1.66 -13.51 -5.09
CA ILE A 51 -1.72 -12.49 -6.15
C ILE A 51 -2.84 -12.73 -7.17
N ALA A 52 -3.23 -13.99 -7.38
CA ALA A 52 -4.11 -14.43 -8.45
C ALA A 52 -5.28 -15.30 -7.94
N ALA A 53 -5.75 -15.06 -6.71
CA ALA A 53 -6.94 -15.74 -6.17
C ALA A 53 -8.14 -15.66 -7.14
N GLY A 54 -8.70 -16.82 -7.48
CA GLY A 54 -9.85 -16.97 -8.38
C GLY A 54 -9.52 -16.99 -9.88
N GLU A 55 -8.25 -16.82 -10.26
CA GLU A 55 -7.81 -16.94 -11.65
C GLU A 55 -7.56 -18.39 -12.06
N GLU A 56 -7.66 -18.68 -13.36
CA GLU A 56 -7.20 -19.96 -13.90
C GLU A 56 -5.69 -20.13 -13.69
N ARG A 57 -5.23 -21.37 -13.53
CA ARG A 57 -3.81 -21.66 -13.22
C ARG A 57 -2.84 -21.04 -14.22
N GLN A 58 -3.15 -21.12 -15.52
CA GLN A 58 -2.30 -20.54 -16.57
C GLN A 58 -2.19 -19.02 -16.40
N ARG A 59 -3.31 -18.36 -16.11
CA ARG A 59 -3.37 -16.92 -15.87
C ARG A 59 -2.62 -16.51 -14.59
N ALA A 60 -2.73 -17.30 -13.53
CA ALA A 60 -1.97 -17.08 -12.30
C ALA A 60 -0.46 -17.15 -12.56
N LEU A 61 0.01 -18.11 -13.36
CA LEU A 61 1.42 -18.23 -13.74
C LEU A 61 1.91 -17.00 -14.52
N GLU A 62 1.11 -16.49 -15.46
CA GLU A 62 1.41 -15.24 -16.17
C GLU A 62 1.55 -14.06 -15.21
N MET A 63 0.61 -13.91 -14.27
CA MET A 63 0.65 -12.87 -13.25
C MET A 63 1.89 -13.00 -12.35
N GLY A 64 2.31 -14.21 -12.02
CA GLY A 64 3.52 -14.48 -11.25
C GLY A 64 4.82 -14.07 -11.94
N ALA A 65 4.80 -13.88 -13.27
CA ALA A 65 5.93 -13.38 -14.04
C ALA A 65 5.95 -11.83 -14.19
N MET A 66 4.89 -11.13 -13.78
CA MET A 66 4.76 -9.67 -13.86
C MET A 66 5.41 -8.98 -12.65
N SER A 67 5.49 -7.64 -12.66
CA SER A 67 5.84 -6.86 -11.45
C SER A 67 4.77 -7.04 -10.38
N GLY A 68 5.14 -7.64 -9.24
CA GLY A 68 4.19 -8.11 -8.22
C GLY A 68 3.74 -7.07 -7.19
N CYS A 69 4.40 -5.92 -7.07
CA CYS A 69 4.23 -4.98 -5.96
C CYS A 69 2.76 -4.63 -5.64
N ALA A 70 2.00 -4.16 -6.64
CA ALA A 70 0.58 -3.84 -6.45
C ALA A 70 -0.34 -5.07 -6.38
N LEU A 71 0.04 -6.18 -7.03
CA LEU A 71 -0.72 -7.43 -6.96
C LEU A 71 -0.68 -8.05 -5.55
N VAL A 72 0.46 -7.93 -4.86
CA VAL A 72 0.62 -8.35 -3.47
C VAL A 72 -0.31 -7.56 -2.56
N VAL A 73 -0.36 -6.23 -2.69
CA VAL A 73 -1.29 -5.38 -1.90
C VAL A 73 -2.74 -5.77 -2.16
N ARG A 74 -3.14 -5.97 -3.43
CA ARG A 74 -4.51 -6.46 -3.76
C ARG A 74 -4.80 -7.80 -3.09
N GLY A 75 -3.86 -8.73 -3.15
CA GLY A 75 -3.96 -10.04 -2.50
C GLY A 75 -4.15 -9.93 -0.99
N MET A 76 -3.36 -9.07 -0.34
CA MET A 76 -3.48 -8.79 1.10
C MET A 76 -4.85 -8.21 1.44
N TRP A 77 -5.32 -7.20 0.70
CA TRP A 77 -6.64 -6.61 0.93
C TRP A 77 -7.76 -7.65 0.81
N ARG A 78 -7.71 -8.54 -0.20
CA ARG A 78 -8.66 -9.67 -0.30
C ARG A 78 -8.62 -10.57 0.93
N ARG A 79 -7.42 -11.03 1.33
CA ARG A 79 -7.25 -11.92 2.49
C ARG A 79 -7.66 -11.29 3.82
N LEU A 80 -7.53 -9.96 3.93
CA LEU A 80 -7.95 -9.24 5.13
C LEU A 80 -9.49 -9.13 5.23
N GLY A 81 -10.22 -9.26 4.12
CA GLY A 81 -11.67 -9.08 4.08
C GLY A 81 -12.11 -7.72 3.50
N VAL A 82 -11.31 -7.12 2.61
CA VAL A 82 -11.73 -5.93 1.85
C VAL A 82 -12.64 -6.37 0.70
N HIS A 83 -13.90 -5.97 0.77
CA HIS A 83 -14.94 -6.35 -0.19
C HIS A 83 -15.22 -5.21 -1.18
N HIS A 84 -14.41 -5.16 -2.23
CA HIS A 84 -14.63 -4.27 -3.36
C HIS A 84 -14.90 -5.05 -4.65
N PRO A 85 -15.82 -4.61 -5.54
CA PRO A 85 -16.08 -5.27 -6.82
C PRO A 85 -14.82 -5.52 -7.65
N ILE A 86 -13.90 -4.54 -7.72
CA ILE A 86 -12.61 -4.65 -8.44
C ILE A 86 -11.71 -5.78 -7.90
N LEU A 87 -11.76 -6.07 -6.60
CA LEU A 87 -10.96 -7.14 -6.00
C LEU A 87 -11.59 -8.53 -6.24
N ARG A 88 -12.90 -8.59 -6.45
CA ARG A 88 -13.65 -9.84 -6.70
C ARG A 88 -13.71 -10.22 -8.18
N ALA A 89 -13.62 -9.25 -9.08
CA ALA A 89 -13.58 -9.48 -10.51
C ALA A 89 -12.22 -10.05 -10.96
N PRO A 90 -12.18 -10.80 -12.08
CA PRO A 90 -10.93 -11.24 -12.69
C PRO A 90 -9.97 -10.06 -12.98
N TYR A 91 -8.68 -10.31 -12.80
CA TYR A 91 -7.64 -9.29 -12.91
C TYR A 91 -7.42 -8.84 -14.36
N ARG A 92 -7.52 -7.52 -14.56
CA ARG A 92 -7.23 -6.84 -15.82
C ARG A 92 -5.74 -6.52 -15.91
N THR A 93 -5.05 -7.03 -16.93
CA THR A 93 -3.60 -6.78 -17.13
C THR A 93 -3.28 -5.28 -17.09
N GLY A 94 -2.20 -4.90 -16.40
CA GLY A 94 -1.72 -3.52 -16.36
C GLY A 94 -2.53 -2.57 -15.46
N ARG A 95 -3.51 -3.08 -14.70
CA ARG A 95 -4.41 -2.27 -13.87
C ARG A 95 -4.11 -2.32 -12.39
N ALA A 96 -3.13 -3.09 -11.92
CA ALA A 96 -2.93 -3.33 -10.48
C ALA A 96 -2.84 -2.03 -9.65
N VAL A 97 -2.00 -1.06 -10.03
CA VAL A 97 -1.89 0.22 -9.30
C VAL A 97 -3.15 1.07 -9.46
N ALA A 98 -3.65 1.21 -10.69
CA ALA A 98 -4.85 2.00 -11.00
C ALA A 98 -6.06 1.52 -10.18
N ASP A 99 -6.20 0.21 -10.01
CA ASP A 99 -7.27 -0.39 -9.23
C ASP A 99 -7.12 -0.11 -7.72
N LEU A 100 -5.89 -0.09 -7.16
CA LEU A 100 -5.67 0.33 -5.77
C LEU A 100 -6.08 1.80 -5.56
N VAL A 101 -5.72 2.66 -6.51
CA VAL A 101 -6.07 4.09 -6.50
C VAL A 101 -7.58 4.30 -6.60
N GLU A 102 -8.27 3.54 -7.45
CA GLU A 102 -9.73 3.59 -7.63
C GLU A 102 -10.46 3.20 -6.33
N ILE A 103 -10.10 2.05 -5.73
CA ILE A 103 -10.64 1.58 -4.44
C ILE A 103 -10.43 2.63 -3.33
N ALA A 104 -9.23 3.20 -3.27
CA ALA A 104 -8.87 4.20 -2.28
C ALA A 104 -9.61 5.52 -2.49
N ALA A 105 -9.80 5.96 -3.74
CA ALA A 105 -10.54 7.16 -4.07
C ALA A 105 -12.02 7.04 -3.68
N GLU A 106 -12.66 5.91 -3.98
CA GLU A 106 -14.06 5.64 -3.61
C GLU A 106 -14.31 5.55 -2.10
N SER A 107 -13.26 5.24 -1.32
CA SER A 107 -13.31 5.24 0.15
C SER A 107 -12.81 6.54 0.79
N HIS A 108 -12.42 7.55 0.00
CA HIS A 108 -11.74 8.76 0.48
C HIS A 108 -10.43 8.49 1.25
N ALA A 109 -9.81 7.33 1.04
CA ALA A 109 -8.54 6.93 1.64
C ALA A 109 -7.31 7.42 0.87
N LEU A 110 -7.48 7.92 -0.36
CA LEU A 110 -6.38 8.35 -1.22
C LEU A 110 -5.88 9.76 -0.83
N VAL A 111 -4.65 9.82 -0.32
CA VAL A 111 -3.96 11.06 0.04
C VAL A 111 -2.95 11.43 -1.05
N HIS A 112 -3.14 12.58 -1.69
CA HIS A 112 -2.18 13.11 -2.67
C HIS A 112 -1.00 13.77 -1.97
N VAL A 113 0.20 13.29 -2.26
CA VAL A 113 1.43 13.82 -1.69
C VAL A 113 2.00 14.90 -2.60
N ARG A 114 2.01 16.15 -2.13
CA ARG A 114 2.43 17.32 -2.92
C ARG A 114 3.70 17.98 -2.39
N GLU A 115 3.68 18.36 -1.11
CA GLU A 115 4.71 19.20 -0.49
C GLU A 115 5.43 18.53 0.67
N ARG A 116 4.78 17.59 1.34
CA ARG A 116 5.36 16.81 2.44
C ARG A 116 4.67 15.46 2.51
N LEU A 117 5.40 14.46 3.00
CA LEU A 117 4.81 13.17 3.31
C LEU A 117 3.75 13.38 4.41
N PRO A 118 2.50 12.88 4.25
CA PRO A 118 1.56 12.86 5.36
C PRO A 118 2.09 11.94 6.46
N ALA A 119 1.57 12.09 7.68
CA ALA A 119 1.84 11.12 8.73
C ALA A 119 1.35 9.74 8.26
N LEU A 120 2.28 8.80 8.10
CA LEU A 120 2.00 7.41 7.80
C LEU A 120 1.63 6.66 9.08
N HIS A 121 0.78 5.66 8.90
CA HIS A 121 0.45 4.68 9.91
C HIS A 121 0.79 3.28 9.39
N GLU A 122 1.06 2.36 10.32
CA GLU A 122 1.21 0.95 10.00
C GLU A 122 0.00 0.42 9.22
N GLY A 123 0.26 -0.27 8.11
CA GLY A 123 -0.73 -0.78 7.17
C GLY A 123 -1.05 0.14 6.01
N ASP A 124 -0.65 1.42 6.05
CA ASP A 124 -0.83 2.33 4.91
C ASP A 124 -0.05 1.83 3.69
N VAL A 125 -0.58 2.11 2.50
CA VAL A 125 0.07 1.74 1.23
C VAL A 125 0.69 2.98 0.61
N VAL A 126 1.98 2.90 0.29
CA VAL A 126 2.72 3.99 -0.33
C VAL A 126 2.93 3.68 -1.80
N ILE A 127 2.57 4.63 -2.67
CA ILE A 127 2.75 4.52 -4.11
C ILE A 127 3.79 5.55 -4.56
N VAL A 128 4.91 5.05 -5.06
CA VAL A 128 6.03 5.82 -5.57
C VAL A 128 6.05 5.74 -7.10
N GLY A 129 6.24 6.85 -7.79
CA GLY A 129 6.37 6.87 -9.24
C GLY A 129 6.71 8.26 -9.77
N GLY A 130 7.29 8.32 -10.97
CA GLY A 130 7.66 9.55 -11.65
C GLY A 130 9.01 9.46 -12.37
N GLY A 131 9.11 10.19 -13.48
CA GLY A 131 10.31 10.52 -14.25
C GLY A 131 10.21 11.99 -14.69
N PRO A 132 11.08 12.48 -15.60
CA PRO A 132 11.15 13.91 -15.99
C PRO A 132 9.82 14.46 -16.55
N GLU A 133 8.98 13.57 -17.09
CA GLU A 133 7.58 13.76 -17.50
C GLU A 133 6.64 12.72 -16.84
N TYR A 134 6.98 12.29 -15.63
CA TYR A 134 6.31 11.25 -14.84
C TYR A 134 6.41 9.79 -15.35
N GLY A 135 7.28 9.51 -16.31
CA GLY A 135 7.56 8.15 -16.80
C GLY A 135 8.62 7.39 -15.98
N GLY A 136 8.19 6.58 -15.02
CA GLY A 136 8.99 5.55 -14.37
C GLY A 136 8.05 4.47 -13.83
N PRO A 137 8.46 3.19 -13.75
CA PRO A 137 7.58 2.13 -13.27
C PRO A 137 7.14 2.45 -11.85
N GLU A 138 5.83 2.45 -11.64
CA GLU A 138 5.24 2.66 -10.32
C GLU A 138 5.65 1.53 -9.39
N HIS A 139 5.86 1.90 -8.14
CA HIS A 139 6.29 1.01 -7.08
C HIS A 139 5.35 1.17 -5.89
N VAL A 140 4.98 0.06 -5.28
CA VAL A 140 3.96 0.02 -4.24
C VAL A 140 4.42 -0.88 -3.11
N TRP A 141 4.26 -0.42 -1.88
CA TRP A 141 4.58 -1.21 -0.69
C TRP A 141 3.65 -0.85 0.47
N THR A 142 3.56 -1.74 1.44
CA THR A 142 2.75 -1.55 2.66
C THR A 142 3.66 -1.19 3.84
N ALA A 143 3.39 -0.09 4.53
CA ALA A 143 4.16 0.36 5.69
C ALA A 143 3.98 -0.61 6.87
N LEU A 144 5.08 -1.09 7.44
CA LEU A 144 5.09 -2.06 8.56
C LEU A 144 5.59 -1.49 9.88
N ASP A 145 6.48 -0.51 9.80
CA ASP A 145 7.04 0.20 10.94
C ASP A 145 7.33 1.63 10.49
N VAL A 146 6.66 2.57 11.14
CA VAL A 146 6.69 4.00 10.83
C VAL A 146 7.28 4.83 11.97
N THR A 147 7.97 4.18 12.92
CA THR A 147 8.50 4.83 14.13
C THR A 147 9.63 5.82 13.83
N ALA A 148 10.36 5.63 12.73
CA ALA A 148 11.43 6.53 12.29
C ALA A 148 10.97 7.54 11.21
N GLN A 149 9.73 8.04 11.33
CA GLN A 149 9.25 9.20 10.58
C GLN A 149 9.83 10.50 11.15
N GLY A 150 10.40 11.35 10.31
CA GLY A 150 11.09 12.56 10.76
C GLY A 150 12.50 12.29 11.29
N TYR A 151 13.13 11.19 10.83
CA TYR A 151 14.50 10.82 11.17
C TYR A 151 15.30 10.51 9.88
N PRO A 152 16.56 10.95 9.76
CA PRO A 152 17.34 11.71 10.74
C PRO A 152 16.94 13.20 10.87
N ASP A 153 16.07 13.70 9.99
CA ASP A 153 15.52 15.05 10.03
C ASP A 153 14.01 15.05 9.72
N GLU A 154 13.32 16.16 10.00
CA GLU A 154 11.86 16.31 9.83
C GLU A 154 11.35 16.03 8.41
N MET A 155 12.23 16.08 7.40
CA MET A 155 11.89 15.89 5.99
C MET A 155 12.22 14.49 5.48
N THR A 156 12.75 13.62 6.35
CA THR A 156 13.16 12.27 6.03
C THR A 156 12.38 11.26 6.86
N ALA A 157 11.96 10.18 6.22
CA ALA A 157 11.30 9.07 6.88
C ALA A 157 11.98 7.75 6.51
N LEU A 158 12.40 6.99 7.52
CA LEU A 158 12.87 5.62 7.36
C LEU A 158 11.72 4.68 7.72
N ILE A 159 11.17 4.01 6.72
CA ILE A 159 9.98 3.18 6.87
C ILE A 159 10.34 1.74 6.51
N ARG A 160 10.09 0.78 7.42
CA ARG A 160 10.14 -0.63 7.01
C ARG A 160 8.84 -0.96 6.30
N GLY A 161 8.93 -1.48 5.09
CA GLY A 161 7.79 -1.81 4.24
C GLY A 161 7.81 -3.26 3.77
N LEU A 162 6.63 -3.83 3.50
CA LEU A 162 6.49 -5.07 2.75
C LEU A 162 6.42 -4.73 1.26
N ASP A 163 7.35 -5.30 0.50
CA ASP A 163 7.51 -5.03 -0.91
C ASP A 163 7.36 -6.31 -1.73
N GLY A 164 6.36 -6.32 -2.61
CA GLY A 164 6.07 -7.43 -3.52
C GLY A 164 6.73 -7.33 -4.91
N GLY A 165 7.52 -6.28 -5.16
CA GLY A 165 8.22 -6.07 -6.44
C GLY A 165 9.66 -6.58 -6.46
N GLN A 166 10.10 -7.23 -5.38
CA GLN A 166 11.48 -7.67 -5.21
C GLN A 166 11.77 -8.97 -5.98
N ARG A 167 13.06 -9.23 -6.19
CA ARG A 167 13.55 -10.46 -6.83
C ARG A 167 14.42 -11.26 -5.86
N ASP A 168 14.29 -12.58 -5.89
CA ASP A 168 15.17 -13.51 -5.17
C ASP A 168 16.53 -13.66 -5.86
N GLU A 169 17.41 -14.49 -5.28
CA GLU A 169 18.73 -14.83 -5.82
C GLU A 169 18.67 -15.49 -7.22
N HIS A 170 17.51 -15.99 -7.63
CA HIS A 170 17.26 -16.57 -8.95
C HIS A 170 16.59 -15.59 -9.91
N GLY A 171 16.44 -14.31 -9.52
CA GLY A 171 15.79 -13.28 -10.32
C GLY A 171 14.27 -13.46 -10.43
N ARG A 172 13.64 -14.30 -9.61
CA ARG A 172 12.18 -14.55 -9.61
C ARG A 172 11.48 -13.64 -8.60
N GLN A 173 10.19 -13.38 -8.81
CA GLN A 173 9.42 -12.50 -7.93
C GLN A 173 9.35 -13.06 -6.50
N ALA A 174 9.60 -12.19 -5.54
CA ALA A 174 9.53 -12.49 -4.12
C ALA A 174 9.03 -11.27 -3.33
N ILE A 175 8.43 -11.56 -2.19
CA ILE A 175 8.01 -10.59 -1.19
C ILE A 175 9.13 -10.46 -0.17
N ARG A 176 9.51 -9.22 0.14
CA ARG A 176 10.55 -8.91 1.12
C ARG A 176 10.16 -7.76 2.02
N VAL A 177 10.56 -7.83 3.28
CA VAL A 177 10.61 -6.64 4.14
C VAL A 177 11.88 -5.87 3.83
N VAL A 178 11.72 -4.60 3.45
CA VAL A 178 12.82 -3.71 3.09
C VAL A 178 12.69 -2.37 3.82
N GLN A 179 13.81 -1.68 4.03
CA GLN A 179 13.79 -0.31 4.52
C GLN A 179 13.67 0.64 3.33
N HIS A 180 12.66 1.50 3.35
CA HIS A 180 12.47 2.60 2.41
C HIS A 180 12.89 3.90 3.09
N GLU A 181 13.81 4.61 2.46
CA GLU A 181 14.13 5.99 2.81
C GLU A 181 13.33 6.93 1.90
N ILE A 182 12.50 7.76 2.52
CA ILE A 182 11.73 8.80 1.83
C ILE A 182 12.22 10.15 2.32
N SER A 183 13.03 10.82 1.52
CA SER A 183 13.57 12.15 1.83
C SER A 183 13.06 13.20 0.86
N GLY A 184 12.81 14.41 1.36
CA GLY A 184 12.66 15.61 0.52
C GLY A 184 11.52 15.50 -0.48
N VAL A 185 10.30 15.28 0.00
CA VAL A 185 9.08 15.28 -0.83
C VAL A 185 8.68 16.73 -1.12
N PRO A 186 8.46 17.16 -2.39
CA PRO A 186 8.78 16.46 -3.63
C PRO A 186 10.30 16.46 -3.89
N PRO A 187 10.84 15.40 -4.53
CA PRO A 187 12.29 15.23 -4.70
C PRO A 187 12.93 16.46 -5.32
N ARG A 188 14.14 16.79 -4.85
CA ARG A 188 14.92 17.93 -5.37
C ARG A 188 15.41 17.70 -6.81
N ASP A 189 15.29 16.49 -7.32
CA ASP A 189 15.66 16.05 -8.67
C ASP A 189 14.48 15.39 -9.41
N SER A 190 14.73 14.90 -10.63
CA SER A 190 13.74 14.17 -11.43
C SER A 190 13.49 12.73 -10.95
N GLY A 191 13.82 12.42 -9.70
CA GLY A 191 13.71 11.11 -9.10
C GLY A 191 12.26 10.64 -8.88
N ARG A 192 12.12 9.39 -8.45
CA ARG A 192 10.82 8.83 -8.08
C ARG A 192 10.28 9.56 -6.85
N ARG A 193 9.03 10.01 -6.90
CA ARG A 193 8.36 10.67 -5.78
C ARG A 193 7.26 9.80 -5.20
N VAL A 194 7.03 9.90 -3.90
CA VAL A 194 5.76 9.42 -3.33
C VAL A 194 4.65 10.25 -3.97
N ARG A 195 3.75 9.59 -4.71
CA ARG A 195 2.61 10.24 -5.37
C ARG A 195 1.39 10.20 -4.47
N TRP A 196 1.16 9.04 -3.89
CA TRP A 196 -0.01 8.76 -3.09
C TRP A 196 0.35 7.94 -1.87
N VAL A 197 -0.40 8.20 -0.81
CA VAL A 197 -0.54 7.32 0.34
C VAL A 197 -2.00 6.91 0.40
N ILE A 198 -2.25 5.62 0.60
CA ILE A 198 -3.59 5.10 0.86
C ILE A 198 -3.69 4.82 2.34
N ASP A 199 -4.57 5.55 3.02
CA ASP A 199 -4.90 5.32 4.43
C ASP A 199 -5.69 4.02 4.56
N PHE A 200 -5.03 2.95 5.01
CA PHE A 200 -5.66 1.64 5.09
C PHE A 200 -6.81 1.62 6.11
N GLY A 201 -6.72 2.40 7.18
CA GLY A 201 -7.78 2.51 8.18
C GLY A 201 -9.06 3.10 7.59
N VAL A 202 -8.94 4.19 6.84
CA VAL A 202 -10.08 4.81 6.14
C VAL A 202 -10.66 3.88 5.07
N MET A 203 -9.79 3.23 4.29
CA MET A 203 -10.22 2.24 3.29
C MET A 203 -10.97 1.07 3.95
N TRP A 204 -10.47 0.59 5.09
CA TRP A 204 -11.06 -0.52 5.83
C TRP A 204 -12.42 -0.17 6.40
N CYS A 205 -12.61 1.03 6.96
CA CYS A 205 -13.91 1.47 7.47
C CYS A 205 -15.01 1.44 6.40
N ARG A 206 -14.67 1.59 5.12
CA ARG A 206 -15.63 1.54 4.02
C ARG A 206 -15.85 0.13 3.47
N TRP A 207 -14.77 -0.62 3.28
CA TRP A 207 -14.78 -1.85 2.49
C TRP A 207 -14.50 -3.12 3.30
N GLY A 208 -14.02 -3.00 4.53
CA GLY A 208 -13.73 -4.12 5.41
C GLY A 208 -14.99 -4.78 5.94
N GLN A 209 -14.95 -6.11 6.10
CA GLN A 209 -15.87 -6.84 6.95
C GLN A 209 -15.12 -7.33 8.18
N GLU A 210 -15.74 -7.19 9.36
CA GLU A 210 -15.31 -7.96 10.50
C GLU A 210 -15.59 -9.43 10.19
N ALA A 211 -14.58 -10.29 10.39
CA ALA A 211 -14.81 -11.72 10.30
C ALA A 211 -15.74 -12.09 11.46
N THR A 212 -17.01 -12.35 11.15
CA THR A 212 -18.01 -12.91 12.06
C THR A 212 -17.64 -14.32 12.47
#